data_AF-A0A4Q3VQ73-F1
#
_entry.id   AF-A0A4Q3VQ73-F1
#
_cell.length_a   1.000
_cell.length_b   1.000
_cell.length_c   1.000
_cell.angle_alpha   90.00
_cell.angle_beta   90.00
_cell.angle_gamma   90.00
#
_symmetry.space_group_name_H-M   'P 1'
#
loop_
_entity.id
_entity.type
_entity.pdbx_description
1 polymer ?
#
loop_
_entity_poly.entity_id
_entity_poly.type
_entity_poly.pdbx_seq_one_letter_code
_entity_poly.pdbx_strand_id
1 'polypeptide(L)'
;MAYEIQKAKTQQLLSNEMMGISLVEKRKQIELEESEIERRELELVHTVQKPAEAERLRMRMQAESEAHRFQAIAQAEADSKRIQGLSLAEVTRIQGLNEAEVIRAKGEAEAESIRQKALAEAEGLRAKYLAEAEGMQEKAKAWANYNEAAVSQMLIEKLPEIAAAVAGPLGRIDKITMVNSGGGDSIGIDKITKGITDVIGQVPGVAEMLTGINLPEIMQKVPALAGSPSSNGKA
;
A
#
# COMPACT_ATOMS: atom_id res chain seq x y z
N MET A 1 20.27 -2.29 147.57
CA MET A 1 19.82 -1.18 146.69
C MET A 1 20.97 -0.45 145.99
N ALA A 2 22.04 0.00 146.65
CA ALA A 2 23.16 0.71 145.97
C ALA A 2 23.94 -0.14 144.94
N TYR A 3 24.10 -1.45 145.20
CA TYR A 3 24.85 -2.37 144.34
C TYR A 3 24.12 -2.71 143.02
N GLU A 4 22.79 -2.72 143.02
CA GLU A 4 21.98 -3.08 141.86
C GLU A 4 21.95 -1.95 140.82
N ILE A 5 21.93 -0.69 141.26
CA ILE A 5 22.01 0.48 140.39
C ILE A 5 23.40 0.57 139.73
N GLN A 6 24.48 0.30 140.49
CA GLN A 6 25.82 0.22 139.89
C GLN A 6 25.93 -0.92 138.88
N LYS A 7 25.38 -2.10 139.18
CA LYS A 7 25.36 -3.24 138.26
C LYS A 7 24.57 -2.96 136.97
N ALA A 8 23.43 -2.29 137.06
CA ALA A 8 22.65 -1.88 135.88
C ALA A 8 23.39 -0.82 135.05
N LYS A 9 24.06 0.15 135.71
CA LYS A 9 24.84 1.20 135.03
C LYS A 9 26.07 0.63 134.31
N THR A 10 26.76 -0.36 134.89
CA THR A 10 27.86 -1.06 134.23
C THR A 10 27.38 -1.98 133.11
N GLN A 11 26.23 -2.66 133.26
CA GLN A 11 25.60 -3.41 132.17
C GLN A 11 25.17 -2.51 131.00
N GLN A 12 24.65 -1.31 131.27
CA GLN A 12 24.26 -0.35 130.23
C GLN A 12 25.48 0.20 129.48
N LEU A 13 26.57 0.51 130.20
CA LEU A 13 27.85 0.90 129.59
C LEU A 13 28.43 -0.22 128.73
N LEU A 14 28.45 -1.46 129.24
CA LEU A 14 28.88 -2.64 128.49
C LEU A 14 28.01 -2.84 127.23
N SER A 15 26.68 -2.68 127.35
CA SER A 15 25.77 -2.79 126.20
C SER A 15 25.99 -1.69 125.16
N ASN A 16 26.32 -0.46 125.57
CA ASN A 16 26.65 0.63 124.65
C ASN A 16 27.98 0.40 123.94
N GLU A 17 29.01 -0.08 124.66
CA GLU A 17 30.30 -0.45 124.07
C GLU A 17 30.15 -1.63 123.10
N MET A 18 29.40 -2.67 123.47
CA MET A 18 29.07 -3.79 122.57
C MET A 18 28.28 -3.33 121.34
N MET A 19 27.34 -2.39 121.49
CA MET A 19 26.60 -1.81 120.37
C MET A 19 27.52 -1.01 119.46
N GLY A 20 28.46 -0.24 120.03
CA GLY A 20 29.50 0.48 119.29
C GLY A 20 30.41 -0.45 118.48
N ILE A 21 30.85 -1.57 119.07
CA ILE A 21 31.62 -2.60 118.37
C ILE A 21 30.81 -3.18 117.21
N SER A 22 29.55 -3.55 117.44
CA SER A 22 28.68 -4.11 116.39
C SER A 22 28.41 -3.12 115.25
N LEU A 23 28.36 -1.81 115.54
CA LEU A 23 28.16 -0.77 114.55
C LEU A 23 29.41 -0.55 113.70
N VAL A 24 30.61 -0.63 114.31
CA VAL A 24 31.88 -0.58 113.59
C VAL A 24 32.07 -1.83 112.71
N GLU A 25 31.72 -3.02 113.21
CA GLU A 25 31.74 -4.27 112.44
C GLU A 25 30.79 -4.19 111.24
N LYS A 26 29.54 -3.79 111.46
CA LYS A 26 28.58 -3.61 110.36
C LYS A 26 29.03 -2.55 109.36
N ARG A 27 29.62 -1.43 109.80
CA ARG A 27 30.17 -0.41 108.88
C ARG A 27 31.31 -0.96 108.04
N LYS A 28 32.26 -1.69 108.64
CA LYS A 28 33.34 -2.34 107.89
C LYS A 28 32.83 -3.40 106.94
N GLN A 29 31.77 -4.12 107.32
CA GLN A 29 31.14 -5.11 106.45
C GLN A 29 30.44 -4.46 105.26
N ILE A 30 29.73 -3.34 105.46
CA ILE A 30 29.14 -2.54 104.37
C ILE A 30 30.23 -2.03 103.43
N GLU A 31 31.33 -1.48 103.97
CA GLU A 31 32.45 -0.98 103.17
C GLU A 31 33.14 -2.10 102.36
N LEU A 32 33.29 -3.29 102.95
CA LEU A 32 33.79 -4.46 102.23
C LEU A 32 32.83 -4.87 101.11
N GLU A 33 31.53 -4.94 101.40
CA GLU A 33 30.50 -5.29 100.42
C GLU A 33 30.43 -4.26 99.27
N GLU A 34 30.51 -2.95 99.56
CA GLU A 34 30.59 -1.89 98.55
C GLU A 34 31.82 -2.06 97.64
N SER A 35 32.99 -2.34 98.22
CA SER A 35 34.22 -2.57 97.45
C SER A 35 34.16 -3.85 96.59
N GLU A 36 33.44 -4.87 97.04
CA GLU A 36 33.21 -6.09 96.27
C GLU A 36 32.21 -5.86 95.12
N ILE A 37 31.18 -5.05 95.35
CA ILE A 37 30.21 -4.66 94.32
C ILE A 37 30.94 -3.86 93.22
N GLU A 38 31.75 -2.87 93.57
CA GLU A 38 32.52 -2.09 92.59
C GLU A 38 33.47 -2.98 91.76
N ARG A 39 34.16 -3.93 92.41
CA ARG A 39 35.01 -4.88 91.69
C ARG A 39 34.21 -5.74 90.71
N ARG A 40 33.04 -6.25 91.13
CA ARG A 40 32.16 -7.06 90.27
C ARG A 40 31.57 -6.23 89.13
N GLU A 41 31.19 -4.97 89.36
CA GLU A 41 30.71 -4.08 88.31
C GLU A 41 31.78 -3.85 87.24
N LEU A 42 33.02 -3.55 87.64
CA LEU A 42 34.13 -3.39 86.72
C LEU A 42 34.41 -4.68 85.92
N GLU A 43 34.35 -5.83 86.57
CA GLU A 43 34.50 -7.14 85.92
C GLU A 43 33.37 -7.41 84.91
N LEU A 44 32.11 -7.10 85.25
CA LEU A 44 30.96 -7.23 84.36
C LEU A 44 31.03 -6.27 83.16
N VAL A 45 31.47 -5.03 83.37
CA VAL A 45 31.69 -4.05 82.29
C VAL A 45 32.70 -4.61 81.29
N HIS A 46 33.81 -5.17 81.76
CA HIS A 46 34.84 -5.73 80.89
C HIS A 46 34.47 -7.06 80.25
N THR A 47 33.83 -7.95 80.99
CA THR A 47 33.58 -9.34 80.57
C THR A 47 32.30 -9.49 79.76
N VAL A 48 31.30 -8.63 79.99
CA VAL A 48 29.99 -8.75 79.35
C VAL A 48 29.66 -7.51 78.50
N GLN A 49 29.77 -6.31 79.05
CA GLN A 49 29.31 -5.11 78.35
C GLN A 49 30.22 -4.72 77.17
N LYS A 50 31.54 -4.62 77.38
CA LYS A 50 32.50 -4.30 76.31
C LYS A 50 32.46 -5.27 75.13
N PRO A 51 32.45 -6.60 75.31
CA PRO A 51 32.30 -7.50 74.18
C PRO A 51 30.91 -7.41 73.54
N ALA A 52 29.83 -7.24 74.32
CA ALA A 52 28.49 -7.07 73.76
C ALA A 52 28.33 -5.78 72.94
N GLU A 53 28.97 -4.68 73.34
CA GLU A 53 29.02 -3.43 72.59
C GLU A 53 29.82 -3.58 71.30
N ALA A 54 30.98 -4.23 71.36
CA ALA A 54 31.79 -4.53 70.18
C ALA A 54 31.03 -5.42 69.18
N GLU A 55 30.31 -6.42 69.67
CA GLU A 55 29.47 -7.30 68.84
C GLU A 55 28.29 -6.55 68.23
N ARG A 56 27.58 -5.72 69.00
CA ARG A 56 26.52 -4.85 68.48
C ARG A 56 27.02 -3.90 67.40
N LEU A 57 28.19 -3.29 67.59
CA LEU A 57 28.78 -2.40 66.60
C LEU A 57 29.16 -3.17 65.34
N ARG A 58 29.81 -4.35 65.47
CA ARG A 58 30.12 -5.21 64.32
C ARG A 58 28.86 -5.62 63.56
N MET A 59 27.81 -6.02 64.27
CA MET A 59 26.53 -6.41 63.67
C MET A 59 25.88 -5.22 62.95
N ARG A 60 25.88 -4.02 63.54
CA ARG A 60 25.35 -2.82 62.88
C ARG A 60 26.15 -2.48 61.62
N MET A 61 27.47 -2.47 61.71
CA MET A 61 28.36 -2.18 60.57
C MET A 61 28.17 -3.20 59.43
N GLN A 62 27.99 -4.47 59.78
CA GLN A 62 27.70 -5.52 58.80
C GLN A 62 26.32 -5.32 58.17
N ALA A 63 25.29 -5.06 58.97
CA ALA A 63 23.93 -4.80 58.48
C ALA A 63 23.86 -3.55 57.59
N GLU A 64 24.56 -2.47 57.95
CA GLU A 64 24.67 -1.25 57.12
C GLU A 64 25.38 -1.54 55.80
N SER A 65 26.49 -2.29 55.83
CA SER A 65 27.22 -2.69 54.62
C SER A 65 26.36 -3.58 53.70
N GLU A 66 25.63 -4.54 54.27
CA GLU A 66 24.70 -5.39 53.53
C GLU A 66 23.54 -4.58 52.93
N ALA A 67 22.97 -3.64 53.70
CA ALA A 67 21.93 -2.74 53.20
C ALA A 67 22.44 -1.86 52.06
N HIS A 68 23.65 -1.28 52.19
CA HIS A 68 24.27 -0.51 51.12
C HIS A 68 24.55 -1.36 49.88
N ARG A 69 25.04 -2.60 50.04
CA ARG A 69 25.22 -3.54 48.92
C ARG A 69 23.90 -3.86 48.25
N PHE A 70 22.85 -4.14 49.01
CA PHE A 70 21.54 -4.44 48.47
C PHE A 70 20.97 -3.25 47.69
N GLN A 71 21.08 -2.03 48.23
CA GLN A 71 20.67 -0.82 47.54
C GLN A 71 21.47 -0.59 46.24
N ALA A 72 22.80 -0.78 46.28
CA ALA A 72 23.65 -0.64 45.10
C ALA A 72 23.31 -1.66 44.01
N ILE A 73 23.07 -2.92 44.38
CA ILE A 73 22.66 -3.98 43.45
C ILE A 73 21.28 -3.66 42.88
N ALA A 74 20.31 -3.27 43.72
CA ALA A 74 18.96 -2.91 43.27
C ALA A 74 18.97 -1.72 42.30
N GLN A 75 19.79 -0.70 42.57
CA GLN A 75 19.98 0.43 41.66
C GLN A 75 20.64 0.00 40.35
N ALA A 76 21.71 -0.81 40.42
CA ALA A 76 22.38 -1.34 39.23
C ALA A 76 21.44 -2.20 38.36
N GLU A 77 20.59 -3.03 38.97
CA GLU A 77 19.57 -3.80 38.26
C GLU A 77 18.51 -2.91 37.63
N ALA A 78 18.05 -1.87 38.34
CA ALA A 78 17.09 -0.91 37.81
C ALA A 78 17.65 -0.16 36.60
N ASP A 79 18.90 0.30 36.67
CA ASP A 79 19.58 0.95 35.56
C ASP A 79 19.83 -0.02 34.40
N SER A 80 20.23 -1.26 34.67
CA SER A 80 20.40 -2.29 33.65
C SER A 80 19.08 -2.56 32.91
N LYS A 81 17.97 -2.74 33.63
CA LYS A 81 16.64 -2.91 33.03
C LYS A 81 16.21 -1.68 32.23
N ARG A 82 16.50 -0.47 32.72
CA ARG A 82 16.21 0.78 32.00
C ARG A 82 16.99 0.87 30.69
N ILE A 83 18.29 0.56 30.72
CA ILE A 83 19.16 0.56 29.53
C ILE A 83 18.71 -0.52 28.55
N GLN A 84 18.38 -1.73 29.04
CA GLN A 84 17.85 -2.80 28.19
C GLN A 84 16.51 -2.41 27.56
N GLY A 85 15.60 -1.80 28.32
CA GLY A 85 14.32 -1.31 27.78
C GLY A 85 14.51 -0.26 26.69
N LEU A 86 15.41 0.71 26.91
CA LEU A 86 15.76 1.72 25.90
C LEU A 86 16.41 1.09 24.67
N SER A 87 17.36 0.17 24.86
CA SER A 87 18.04 -0.53 23.77
C SER A 87 17.08 -1.36 22.94
N LEU A 88 16.15 -2.10 23.57
CA LEU A 88 15.12 -2.85 22.87
C LEU A 88 14.19 -1.93 22.07
N ALA A 89 13.74 -0.83 22.67
CA ALA A 89 12.92 0.15 21.96
C ALA A 89 13.64 0.77 20.76
N GLU A 90 14.94 1.05 20.90
CA GLU A 90 15.76 1.56 19.80
C GLU A 90 15.97 0.52 18.70
N VAL A 91 16.24 -0.74 19.05
CA VAL A 91 16.37 -1.84 18.09
C VAL A 91 15.06 -2.01 17.32
N THR A 92 13.91 -2.05 17.99
CA THR A 92 12.61 -2.15 17.32
C THR A 92 12.33 -0.94 16.42
N ARG A 93 12.70 0.28 16.85
CA ARG A 93 12.55 1.48 16.03
C ARG A 93 13.41 1.40 14.76
N ILE A 94 14.67 0.99 14.89
CA ILE A 94 15.58 0.84 13.75
C ILE A 94 15.09 -0.27 12.82
N GLN A 95 14.64 -1.41 13.35
CA GLN A 95 14.05 -2.48 12.56
C GLN A 95 12.82 -2.00 11.78
N GLY A 96 11.89 -1.28 12.43
CA GLY A 96 10.71 -0.75 11.76
C GLY A 96 11.05 0.27 10.66
N LEU A 97 12.05 1.12 10.87
CA LEU A 97 12.54 2.04 9.83
C LEU A 97 13.18 1.28 8.66
N ASN A 98 14.04 0.31 8.94
CA ASN A 98 14.69 -0.51 7.91
C ASN A 98 13.65 -1.31 7.12
N GLU A 99 12.65 -1.89 7.78
CA GLU A 99 11.55 -2.60 7.11
C GLU A 99 10.73 -1.66 6.21
N ALA A 100 10.43 -0.45 6.68
CA ALA A 100 9.75 0.56 5.87
C ALA A 100 10.58 0.97 4.64
N GLU A 101 11.88 1.16 4.82
CA GLU A 101 12.81 1.44 3.71
C GLU A 101 12.88 0.29 2.71
N VAL A 102 12.94 -0.96 3.18
CA VAL A 102 12.94 -2.16 2.33
C VAL A 102 11.63 -2.25 1.54
N ILE A 103 10.48 -2.01 2.17
CA ILE A 103 9.18 -2.03 1.50
C ILE A 103 9.10 -0.91 0.46
N ARG A 104 9.56 0.30 0.78
CA ARG A 104 9.58 1.42 -0.16
C ARG A 104 10.49 1.11 -1.35
N ALA A 105 11.70 0.64 -1.10
CA ALA A 105 12.65 0.28 -2.15
C ALA A 105 12.12 -0.84 -3.05
N LYS A 106 11.46 -1.86 -2.47
CA LYS A 106 10.79 -2.92 -3.24
C LYS A 106 9.62 -2.38 -4.06
N GLY A 107 8.77 -1.54 -3.49
CA GLY A 107 7.65 -0.94 -4.19
C GLY A 107 8.10 -0.03 -5.34
N GLU A 108 9.16 0.75 -5.15
CA GLU A 108 9.77 1.56 -6.20
C GLU A 108 10.37 0.68 -7.31
N ALA A 109 11.13 -0.36 -6.96
CA ALA A 109 11.70 -1.29 -7.92
C ALA A 109 10.63 -2.06 -8.72
N GLU A 110 9.56 -2.49 -8.07
CA GLU A 110 8.42 -3.15 -8.73
C GLU A 110 7.69 -2.17 -9.65
N ALA A 111 7.43 -0.94 -9.20
CA ALA A 111 6.79 0.08 -10.02
C ALA A 111 7.63 0.44 -11.25
N GLU A 112 8.94 0.55 -11.09
CA GLU A 112 9.86 0.79 -12.20
C GLU A 112 9.88 -0.40 -13.18
N SER A 113 9.95 -1.64 -12.67
CA SER A 113 9.87 -2.84 -13.49
C SER A 113 8.58 -2.91 -14.31
N ILE A 114 7.44 -2.60 -13.69
CA ILE A 114 6.13 -2.57 -14.37
C ILE A 114 6.09 -1.47 -15.43
N ARG A 115 6.60 -0.26 -15.13
CA ARG A 115 6.68 0.82 -16.11
C ARG A 115 7.54 0.46 -17.30
N GLN A 116 8.71 -0.13 -17.07
CA GLN A 116 9.62 -0.55 -18.14
C GLN A 116 8.99 -1.64 -19.01
N LYS A 117 8.33 -2.62 -18.40
CA LYS A 117 7.58 -3.66 -19.15
C LYS A 117 6.44 -3.06 -19.97
N ALA A 118 5.64 -2.16 -19.39
CA ALA A 118 4.54 -1.51 -20.08
C ALA A 118 5.01 -0.64 -21.26
N LEU A 119 6.14 0.07 -21.12
CA LEU A 119 6.75 0.82 -22.21
C LEU A 119 7.24 -0.11 -23.32
N ALA A 120 7.95 -1.19 -22.97
CA ALA A 120 8.42 -2.17 -23.94
C ALA A 120 7.27 -2.86 -24.69
N GLU A 121 6.18 -3.20 -24.00
CA GLU A 121 4.98 -3.75 -24.61
C GLU A 121 4.30 -2.74 -25.54
N ALA A 122 4.17 -1.48 -25.13
CA ALA A 122 3.58 -0.42 -25.95
C ALA A 122 4.42 -0.13 -27.21
N GLU A 123 5.74 -0.12 -27.10
CA GLU A 123 6.65 0.06 -28.24
C GLU A 123 6.60 -1.14 -29.19
N GLY A 124 6.64 -2.36 -28.64
CA GLY A 124 6.51 -3.58 -29.44
C GLY A 124 5.18 -3.64 -30.19
N LEU A 125 4.09 -3.24 -29.54
CA LEU A 125 2.76 -3.19 -30.15
C LEU A 125 2.66 -2.09 -31.21
N ARG A 126 3.19 -0.89 -30.94
CA ARG A 126 3.27 0.19 -31.94
C ARG A 126 4.07 -0.23 -33.17
N ALA A 127 5.22 -0.88 -32.99
CA ALA A 127 6.04 -1.36 -34.09
C ALA A 127 5.30 -2.40 -34.95
N LYS A 128 4.56 -3.33 -34.33
CA LYS A 128 3.71 -4.29 -35.04
C LYS A 128 2.62 -3.60 -35.86
N TYR A 129 1.87 -2.69 -35.25
CA TYR A 129 0.81 -1.97 -35.96
C TYR A 129 1.34 -1.06 -37.06
N LEU A 130 2.51 -0.45 -36.88
CA LEU A 130 3.17 0.33 -37.93
C LEU A 130 3.55 -0.58 -39.10
N ALA A 131 4.17 -1.72 -38.84
CA ALA A 131 4.54 -2.69 -39.88
C ALA A 131 3.31 -3.25 -40.61
N GLU A 132 2.21 -3.51 -39.89
CA GLU A 132 0.93 -3.93 -40.48
C GLU A 132 0.31 -2.81 -41.34
N ALA A 133 0.34 -1.56 -40.87
CA ALA A 133 -0.15 -0.40 -41.60
C ALA A 133 0.67 -0.14 -42.88
N GLU A 134 2.00 -0.19 -42.78
CA GLU A 134 2.90 -0.08 -43.93
C GLU A 134 2.68 -1.22 -44.92
N GLY A 135 2.55 -2.47 -44.43
CA GLY A 135 2.22 -3.62 -45.27
C GLY A 135 0.86 -3.48 -45.96
N MET A 136 -0.14 -2.93 -45.28
CA MET A 136 -1.45 -2.66 -45.87
C MET A 136 -1.39 -1.50 -46.89
N GLN A 137 -0.59 -0.46 -46.64
CA GLN A 137 -0.37 0.63 -47.59
C GLN A 137 0.35 0.15 -48.85
N GLU A 138 1.36 -0.70 -48.71
CA GLU A 138 2.05 -1.28 -49.88
C GLU A 138 1.13 -2.23 -50.64
N LYS A 139 0.31 -3.03 -49.95
CA LYS A 139 -0.75 -3.82 -50.61
C LYS A 139 -1.77 -2.92 -51.29
N ALA A 140 -2.17 -1.79 -50.70
CA ALA A 140 -3.11 -0.85 -51.29
C ALA A 140 -2.50 -0.11 -52.50
N LYS A 141 -1.21 0.26 -52.47
CA LYS A 141 -0.48 0.83 -53.61
C LYS A 141 -0.33 -0.19 -54.74
N ALA A 142 0.02 -1.43 -54.39
CA ALA A 142 0.06 -2.53 -55.33
C ALA A 142 -1.33 -2.73 -55.94
N TRP A 143 -2.39 -2.77 -55.14
CA TRP A 143 -3.77 -2.88 -55.63
C TRP A 143 -4.22 -1.67 -56.42
N ALA A 144 -3.74 -0.46 -56.15
CA ALA A 144 -4.03 0.73 -56.95
C ALA A 144 -3.42 0.63 -58.36
N ASN A 145 -2.16 0.18 -58.44
CA ASN A 145 -1.47 -0.07 -59.72
C ASN A 145 -2.04 -1.30 -60.44
N TYR A 146 -2.44 -2.33 -59.69
CA TYR A 146 -3.18 -3.47 -60.22
C TYR A 146 -4.64 -3.09 -60.55
N ASN A 147 -5.22 -2.02 -60.00
CA ASN A 147 -6.64 -1.67 -60.22
C ASN A 147 -6.87 -1.27 -61.68
N GLU A 148 -5.96 -0.54 -62.31
CA GLU A 148 -6.15 -0.17 -63.72
C GLU A 148 -6.19 -1.40 -64.64
N ALA A 149 -5.37 -2.41 -64.38
CA ALA A 149 -5.33 -3.66 -65.16
C ALA A 149 -6.39 -4.69 -64.70
N ALA A 150 -6.61 -4.82 -63.38
CA ALA A 150 -7.49 -5.80 -62.77
C ALA A 150 -8.96 -5.35 -62.72
N VAL A 151 -9.26 -4.05 -62.61
CA VAL A 151 -10.63 -3.56 -62.83
C VAL A 151 -10.99 -3.77 -64.28
N SER A 152 -10.08 -3.50 -65.23
CA SER A 152 -10.30 -3.78 -66.65
C SER A 152 -10.52 -5.27 -66.92
N GLN A 153 -9.70 -6.15 -66.35
CA GLN A 153 -9.83 -7.61 -66.46
C GLN A 153 -11.11 -8.13 -65.78
N MET A 154 -11.43 -7.67 -64.56
CA MET A 154 -12.65 -8.05 -63.83
C MET A 154 -13.91 -7.52 -64.54
N LEU A 155 -13.86 -6.33 -65.15
CA LEU A 155 -14.93 -5.84 -66.00
C LEU A 155 -15.09 -6.73 -67.22
N ILE A 156 -14.01 -7.13 -67.91
CA ILE A 156 -14.07 -8.05 -69.05
C ILE A 156 -14.65 -9.41 -68.66
N GLU A 157 -14.32 -9.93 -67.48
CA GLU A 157 -14.84 -11.21 -66.98
C GLU A 157 -16.29 -11.12 -66.46
N LYS A 158 -16.70 -9.98 -65.91
CA LYS A 158 -18.07 -9.73 -65.43
C LYS A 158 -18.99 -9.09 -66.46
N LEU A 159 -18.45 -8.58 -67.57
CA LEU A 159 -19.18 -8.03 -68.70
C LEU A 159 -20.17 -9.02 -69.33
N PRO A 160 -19.88 -10.32 -69.49
CA PRO A 160 -20.84 -11.31 -69.99
C PRO A 160 -22.02 -11.50 -69.05
N GLU A 161 -21.80 -11.50 -67.73
CA GLU A 161 -22.88 -11.61 -66.73
C GLU A 161 -23.78 -10.37 -66.77
N ILE A 162 -23.18 -9.18 -66.83
CA ILE A 162 -23.91 -7.91 -66.94
C ILE A 162 -24.65 -7.83 -68.28
N ALA A 163 -24.00 -8.19 -69.38
CA ALA A 163 -24.60 -8.24 -70.71
C ALA A 163 -25.74 -9.25 -70.77
N ALA A 164 -25.62 -10.42 -70.14
CA ALA A 164 -26.70 -11.40 -70.04
C ALA A 164 -27.85 -10.91 -69.16
N ALA A 165 -27.57 -10.21 -68.05
CA ALA A 165 -28.59 -9.62 -67.18
C ALA A 165 -29.35 -8.48 -67.88
N VAL A 166 -28.66 -7.66 -68.67
CA VAL A 166 -29.25 -6.57 -69.47
C VAL A 166 -29.96 -7.11 -70.73
N ALA A 167 -29.43 -8.16 -71.35
CA ALA A 167 -30.05 -8.82 -72.49
C ALA A 167 -31.20 -9.75 -72.10
N GLY A 168 -31.28 -10.21 -70.84
CA GLY A 168 -32.35 -11.08 -70.37
C GLY A 168 -33.76 -10.49 -70.55
N PRO A 169 -34.01 -9.22 -70.21
CA PRO A 169 -35.25 -8.52 -70.54
C PRO A 169 -35.47 -8.31 -72.05
N LEU A 170 -34.41 -8.06 -72.82
CA LEU A 170 -34.50 -7.80 -74.27
C LEU A 170 -34.74 -9.10 -75.08
N GLY A 171 -34.14 -10.22 -74.68
CA GLY A 171 -34.32 -11.54 -75.28
C GLY A 171 -35.66 -12.21 -74.95
N ARG A 172 -36.38 -11.70 -73.94
CA ARG A 172 -37.77 -12.07 -73.64
C ARG A 172 -38.81 -11.27 -74.44
N ILE A 173 -38.38 -10.39 -75.34
CA ILE A 173 -39.26 -9.71 -76.29
C ILE A 173 -39.26 -10.50 -77.60
N ASP A 174 -39.94 -11.64 -77.61
CA ASP A 174 -39.96 -12.54 -78.78
C ASP A 174 -40.75 -11.98 -79.97
N LYS A 175 -41.66 -11.02 -79.75
CA LYS A 175 -42.43 -10.38 -80.81
C LYS A 175 -43.04 -9.06 -80.32
N ILE A 176 -42.50 -7.93 -80.76
CA ILE A 176 -43.25 -6.67 -80.73
C ILE A 176 -44.34 -6.79 -81.80
N THR A 177 -45.49 -7.35 -81.42
CA THR A 177 -46.66 -7.40 -82.29
C THR A 177 -47.38 -6.08 -82.13
N MET A 178 -47.15 -5.15 -83.05
CA MET A 178 -47.96 -3.93 -83.14
C MET A 178 -49.37 -4.31 -83.56
N VAL A 179 -50.30 -4.37 -82.61
CA VAL A 179 -51.72 -4.55 -82.89
C VAL A 179 -52.26 -3.21 -83.37
N ASN A 180 -52.31 -3.01 -84.69
CA ASN A 180 -53.08 -1.95 -85.28
C ASN A 180 -54.57 -2.32 -85.16
N SER A 181 -55.23 -1.79 -84.13
CA SER A 181 -56.68 -1.80 -84.02
C SER A 181 -57.17 -0.37 -84.21
N GLY A 182 -57.65 -0.07 -85.42
CA GLY A 182 -58.29 1.19 -85.78
C GLY A 182 -57.66 1.83 -87.02
N GLY A 183 -58.37 1.76 -88.14
CA GLY A 183 -57.93 2.32 -89.42
C GLY A 183 -57.59 3.81 -89.36
N GLY A 184 -56.51 4.16 -90.05
CA GLY A 184 -56.01 5.53 -90.19
C GLY A 184 -54.52 5.53 -90.48
N ASP A 185 -54.19 5.84 -91.73
CA ASP A 185 -52.84 5.95 -92.28
C ASP A 185 -52.02 7.02 -91.56
N SER A 186 -51.17 6.63 -90.59
CA SER A 186 -49.94 7.34 -90.13
C SER A 186 -49.35 6.71 -88.85
N ILE A 187 -48.25 5.98 -89.04
CA ILE A 187 -47.08 5.80 -88.15
C ILE A 187 -47.37 5.75 -86.63
N GLY A 188 -47.58 4.53 -86.11
CA GLY A 188 -47.74 4.21 -84.69
C GLY A 188 -46.45 4.15 -83.85
N ILE A 189 -45.30 4.61 -84.37
CA ILE A 189 -44.02 4.64 -83.63
C ILE A 189 -43.91 5.92 -82.78
N ASP A 190 -44.41 7.06 -83.26
CA ASP A 190 -44.27 8.34 -82.55
C ASP A 190 -45.00 8.40 -81.20
N LYS A 191 -46.11 7.66 -81.05
CA LYS A 191 -46.81 7.53 -79.75
C LYS A 191 -46.12 6.57 -78.79
N ILE A 192 -45.42 5.56 -79.30
CA ILE A 192 -44.63 4.63 -78.49
C ILE A 192 -43.31 5.28 -78.06
N THR A 193 -42.63 5.99 -78.96
CA THR A 193 -41.43 6.75 -78.62
C THR A 193 -41.76 7.84 -77.60
N LYS A 194 -42.87 8.57 -77.76
CA LYS A 194 -43.33 9.53 -76.72
C LYS A 194 -43.71 8.84 -75.41
N GLY A 195 -44.44 7.72 -75.45
CA GLY A 195 -44.80 6.98 -74.24
C GLY A 195 -43.60 6.39 -73.49
N ILE A 196 -42.57 5.93 -74.20
CA ILE A 196 -41.32 5.46 -73.60
C ILE A 196 -40.51 6.64 -73.07
N THR A 197 -40.46 7.78 -73.77
CA THR A 197 -39.81 9.00 -73.26
C THR A 197 -40.52 9.55 -72.02
N ASP A 198 -41.86 9.51 -71.97
CA ASP A 198 -42.64 9.96 -70.81
C ASP A 198 -42.47 9.02 -69.61
N VAL A 199 -42.42 7.69 -69.83
CA VAL A 199 -42.15 6.72 -68.77
C VAL A 199 -40.72 6.85 -68.27
N ILE A 200 -39.72 7.00 -69.14
CA ILE A 200 -38.32 7.22 -68.75
C ILE A 200 -38.16 8.57 -68.02
N GLY A 201 -38.93 9.60 -68.38
CA GLY A 201 -38.94 10.89 -67.68
C GLY A 201 -39.57 10.82 -66.29
N GLN A 202 -40.48 9.88 -66.05
CA GLN A 202 -41.12 9.69 -64.73
C GLN A 202 -40.34 8.77 -63.79
N VAL A 203 -39.44 7.93 -64.31
CA VAL A 203 -38.61 7.01 -63.50
C VAL A 203 -37.77 7.74 -62.43
N PRO A 204 -37.11 8.89 -62.71
CA PRO A 204 -36.39 9.62 -61.67
C PRO A 204 -37.30 10.09 -60.54
N GLY A 205 -38.49 10.62 -60.87
CA GLY A 205 -39.44 11.11 -59.87
C GLY A 205 -40.02 10.00 -58.98
N VAL A 206 -40.29 8.82 -59.54
CA VAL A 206 -40.79 7.67 -58.76
C VAL A 206 -39.68 7.05 -57.89
N ALA A 207 -38.43 7.05 -58.37
CA ALA A 207 -37.29 6.61 -57.58
C ALA A 207 -36.98 7.57 -56.42
N GLU A 208 -37.04 8.88 -56.64
CA GLU A 208 -36.92 9.91 -55.60
C GLU A 208 -38.02 9.78 -54.53
N MET A 209 -39.27 9.60 -54.94
CA MET A 209 -40.41 9.47 -54.00
C MET A 209 -40.36 8.19 -53.15
N LEU A 210 -39.77 7.09 -53.64
CA LEU A 210 -39.70 5.82 -52.90
C LEU A 210 -38.42 5.67 -52.07
N THR A 211 -37.33 6.35 -52.42
CA THR A 211 -36.03 6.22 -51.74
C THR A 211 -35.60 7.45 -50.96
N GLY A 212 -36.23 8.61 -51.19
CA GLY A 212 -35.90 9.88 -50.54
C GLY A 212 -34.56 10.48 -50.98
N ILE A 213 -33.97 9.98 -52.08
CA ILE A 213 -32.64 10.36 -52.54
C ILE A 213 -32.72 11.06 -53.90
N ASN A 214 -32.33 12.34 -53.93
CA ASN A 214 -32.26 13.16 -55.15
C ASN A 214 -31.06 12.78 -56.01
N LEU A 215 -31.30 12.04 -57.10
CA LEU A 215 -30.27 11.59 -58.05
C LEU A 215 -29.47 12.73 -58.72
N PRO A 216 -30.06 13.92 -59.03
CA PRO A 216 -29.31 15.04 -59.59
C PRO A 216 -28.23 15.59 -58.65
N GLU A 217 -28.46 15.55 -57.33
CA GLU A 217 -27.51 16.01 -56.32
C GLU A 217 -26.34 15.03 -56.11
N ILE A 218 -26.59 13.73 -56.29
CA ILE A 218 -25.54 12.70 -56.26
C ILE A 218 -24.68 12.78 -57.53
N MET A 219 -25.28 13.00 -58.71
CA MET A 219 -24.54 13.22 -59.95
C MET A 219 -23.67 14.48 -59.92
N GLN A 220 -24.09 15.54 -59.23
CA GLN A 220 -23.25 16.74 -59.00
C GLN A 220 -22.11 16.51 -58.01
N LYS A 221 -22.18 15.48 -57.15
CA LYS A 221 -21.17 15.17 -56.12
C LYS A 221 -20.18 14.06 -56.51
N VAL A 222 -20.27 13.52 -57.73
CA VAL A 222 -19.29 12.56 -58.26
C VAL A 222 -18.52 13.19 -59.44
N PRO A 223 -17.30 13.73 -59.21
CA PRO A 223 -16.47 14.32 -60.25
C PRO A 223 -15.66 13.24 -60.98
N ALA A 224 -16.33 12.36 -61.72
CA ALA A 224 -15.68 11.34 -62.53
C ALA A 224 -16.40 11.16 -63.87
N LEU A 225 -16.41 12.20 -64.71
CA LEU A 225 -16.57 12.12 -66.19
C LEU A 225 -16.46 13.49 -66.90
N ALA A 226 -15.65 14.43 -66.37
CA ALA A 226 -15.39 15.73 -67.00
C ALA A 226 -13.90 15.93 -67.35
N GLY A 227 -13.30 14.93 -68.02
CA GLY A 227 -11.89 14.98 -68.39
C GLY A 227 -11.58 14.26 -69.69
N SER A 228 -11.88 14.90 -70.82
CA SER A 228 -11.22 14.65 -72.11
C SER A 228 -11.54 15.80 -73.10
N PRO A 229 -10.65 16.79 -73.28
CA PRO A 229 -10.77 17.74 -74.37
C PRO A 229 -10.19 17.12 -75.65
N SER A 230 -11.08 16.86 -76.61
CA SER A 230 -10.73 16.63 -78.01
C SER A 230 -10.24 17.95 -78.61
N SER A 231 -8.96 18.01 -78.97
CA SER A 231 -8.44 18.95 -79.95
C SER A 231 -8.52 18.31 -81.34
N ASN A 232 -9.27 18.92 -82.25
CA ASN A 232 -9.15 18.63 -83.67
C ASN A 232 -9.32 19.93 -84.45
N GLY A 233 -8.29 20.29 -85.21
CA GLY A 233 -8.27 21.49 -86.03
C GLY A 233 -9.19 21.40 -87.24
N LYS A 234 -9.54 22.56 -87.79
CA LYS A 234 -9.59 22.83 -89.24
C LYS A 234 -9.89 24.32 -89.51
N ALA A 235 -9.20 24.80 -90.55
CA ALA A 235 -9.38 26.05 -91.31
C ALA A 235 -8.90 27.34 -90.64
#